data_AF-A0A1H4JEZ6-F1
#
_entry.id   AF-A0A1H4JEZ6-F1
#
_cell.length_a   1.000
_cell.length_b   1.000
_cell.length_c   1.000
_cell.angle_alpha   90.00
_cell.angle_beta   90.00
_cell.angle_gamma   90.00
#
_symmetry.space_group_name_H-M   'P 1'
#
loop_
_entity.id
_entity.type
_entity.pdbx_description
1 polymer ?
#
loop_
_entity_poly.entity_id
_entity_poly.type
_entity_poly.pdbx_seq_one_letter_code
_entity_poly.pdbx_strand_id
1 'polypeptide(L)'
;MTARRGVAALVMAAVLVVLTACAGGTAQLRSPLESARSSVNSSTLGLDLYADGKLTWPALTGLLGDMTRDLRDAETSIAASGKGADHAVYREAVEAVRDAADAVASAHATLSQHPDASIGAQKRALSSASTSIDAALHRVGESP
;
A
#
# COMPACT_ATOMS: atom_id res chain seq x y z
N MET A 1 -8.99 7.27 -56.36
CA MET A 1 -7.90 6.64 -55.58
C MET A 1 -7.90 7.21 -54.15
N THR A 2 -8.87 6.84 -53.31
CA THR A 2 -9.09 7.57 -52.04
C THR A 2 -9.57 6.66 -50.90
N ALA A 3 -9.06 5.43 -50.82
CA ALA A 3 -9.45 4.47 -49.78
C ALA A 3 -8.29 4.09 -48.82
N ARG A 4 -7.05 4.49 -49.10
CA ARG A 4 -5.87 4.03 -48.34
C ARG A 4 -5.49 4.91 -47.14
N ARG A 5 -6.02 6.14 -47.02
CA ARG A 5 -5.66 7.08 -45.94
C ARG A 5 -6.44 6.85 -44.64
N GLY A 6 -7.65 6.29 -44.69
CA GLY A 6 -8.48 6.02 -43.51
C GLY A 6 -7.96 4.87 -42.64
N VAL A 7 -7.37 3.85 -43.26
CA VAL A 7 -6.87 2.66 -42.54
C VAL A 7 -5.62 2.98 -41.70
N ALA A 8 -4.73 3.85 -42.20
CA ALA A 8 -3.52 4.24 -41.47
C ALA A 8 -3.82 5.03 -40.19
N ALA A 9 -4.83 5.91 -40.22
CA ALA A 9 -5.25 6.69 -39.05
C ALA A 9 -5.91 5.81 -37.97
N LEU A 10 -6.69 4.80 -38.38
CA LEU A 10 -7.36 3.88 -37.47
C LEU A 10 -6.38 2.90 -36.82
N VAL A 11 -5.36 2.45 -37.56
CA VAL A 11 -4.26 1.63 -37.02
C VAL A 11 -3.38 2.43 -36.05
N MET A 12 -3.06 3.69 -36.36
CA MET A 12 -2.34 4.59 -35.44
C MET A 12 -3.11 4.83 -34.14
N ALA A 13 -4.43 5.06 -34.21
CA ALA A 13 -5.28 5.23 -33.03
C ALA A 13 -5.37 3.94 -32.20
N ALA A 14 -5.45 2.77 -32.83
CA ALA A 14 -5.44 1.49 -32.14
C ALA A 14 -4.11 1.21 -31.44
N VAL A 15 -2.97 1.54 -32.07
CA VAL A 15 -1.64 1.42 -31.46
C VAL A 15 -1.46 2.39 -30.29
N LEU A 16 -2.00 3.61 -30.38
CA LEU A 16 -2.00 4.58 -29.27
C LEU A 16 -2.87 4.11 -28.09
N VAL A 17 -4.03 3.49 -28.36
CA VAL A 17 -4.90 2.90 -27.33
C VAL A 17 -4.25 1.66 -26.69
N VAL A 18 -3.54 0.84 -27.46
CA VAL A 18 -2.79 -0.32 -26.93
C VAL A 18 -1.57 0.13 -26.11
N LEU A 19 -0.86 1.19 -26.51
CA LEU A 19 0.26 1.74 -25.75
C LEU A 19 -0.19 2.44 -24.46
N THR A 20 -1.34 3.12 -24.46
CA THR A 20 -1.92 3.73 -23.26
C THR A 20 -2.59 2.73 -22.32
N ALA A 21 -3.09 1.60 -22.84
CA ALA A 21 -3.62 0.51 -22.02
C ALA A 21 -2.53 -0.29 -21.27
N CYS A 22 -1.27 -0.24 -21.72
CA CYS A 22 -0.13 -0.82 -21.00
C CYS A 22 0.52 0.14 -19.98
N ALA A 23 0.33 1.46 -20.10
CA ALA A 23 0.92 2.47 -19.20
C ALA A 23 0.06 2.77 -17.94
N GLY A 24 -1.19 2.29 -17.89
CA GLY A 24 -2.16 2.66 -16.86
C GLY A 24 -2.27 1.74 -15.64
N GLY A 25 -1.67 0.54 -15.69
CA GLY A 25 -1.89 -0.51 -14.67
C GLY A 25 -1.15 -0.26 -13.35
N THR A 26 0.09 0.20 -13.41
CA THR A 26 0.93 0.47 -12.22
C THR A 26 0.51 1.75 -11.49
N ALA A 27 0.11 2.79 -12.22
CA ALA A 27 -0.38 4.05 -11.63
C ALA A 27 -1.57 3.85 -10.69
N GLN A 28 -2.42 2.84 -10.94
CA GLN A 28 -3.57 2.51 -10.10
C GLN A 28 -3.17 1.93 -8.73
N LEU A 29 -1.94 1.41 -8.59
CA LEU A 29 -1.41 0.89 -7.32
C LEU A 29 -0.95 2.00 -6.37
N ARG A 30 -0.72 3.21 -6.88
CA ARG A 30 -0.11 4.29 -6.10
C ARG A 30 -0.98 4.75 -4.94
N SER A 31 -2.25 5.07 -5.20
CA SER A 31 -3.20 5.54 -4.19
C SER A 31 -3.35 4.57 -3.00
N PRO A 32 -3.60 3.27 -3.20
CA PRO A 32 -3.70 2.35 -2.06
C PRO A 32 -2.36 2.14 -1.33
N LEU A 33 -1.22 2.20 -2.02
CA LEU A 33 0.09 2.16 -1.36
C LEU A 33 0.36 3.43 -0.51
N GLU A 34 -0.03 4.62 -0.98
CA GLU A 34 0.07 5.86 -0.20
C GLU A 34 -0.85 5.81 1.03
N SER A 35 -2.05 5.25 0.88
CA SER A 35 -2.96 4.98 2.00
C SER A 35 -2.33 4.03 3.02
N ALA A 36 -1.76 2.91 2.57
CA ALA A 36 -1.08 1.95 3.44
C ALA A 36 0.08 2.59 4.20
N ARG A 37 0.89 3.41 3.52
CA ARG A 37 1.98 4.19 4.14
C ARG A 37 1.46 5.10 5.25
N SER A 38 0.37 5.82 4.99
CA SER A 38 -0.26 6.70 5.99
C SER A 38 -0.71 5.91 7.23
N SER A 39 -1.27 4.72 7.05
CA SER A 39 -1.72 3.87 8.16
C SER A 39 -0.56 3.31 9.00
N VAL A 40 0.56 2.93 8.36
CA VAL A 40 1.77 2.51 9.09
C VAL A 40 2.40 3.67 9.86
N ASN A 41 2.45 4.87 9.26
CA ASN A 41 2.95 6.06 9.95
C ASN A 41 2.08 6.43 11.16
N SER A 42 0.76 6.36 11.01
CA SER A 42 -0.19 6.62 12.09
C SER A 42 -0.05 5.62 13.23
N SER A 43 0.15 4.33 12.90
CA SER A 43 0.42 3.27 13.88
C SER A 43 1.72 3.52 14.64
N THR A 44 2.78 3.91 13.94
CA THR A 44 4.09 4.23 14.53
C THR A 44 4.00 5.45 15.46
N LEU A 45 3.33 6.52 15.02
CA LEU A 45 3.08 7.70 15.84
C LEU A 45 2.25 7.36 17.09
N GLY A 46 1.24 6.50 16.95
CA GLY A 46 0.44 6.02 18.07
C GLY A 46 1.30 5.33 19.14
N LEU A 47 2.21 4.44 18.72
CA LEU A 47 3.16 3.78 19.62
C LEU A 47 4.09 4.77 20.31
N ASP A 48 4.56 5.80 19.60
CA ASP A 48 5.42 6.85 20.16
C ASP A 48 4.68 7.68 21.22
N LEU A 49 3.46 8.10 20.91
CA LEU A 49 2.64 8.85 21.85
C LEU A 49 2.28 8.03 23.09
N TYR A 50 2.07 6.72 22.95
CA TYR A 50 1.86 5.84 24.09
C TYR A 50 3.11 5.67 24.94
N ALA A 51 4.28 5.45 24.32
CA ALA A 51 5.57 5.37 25.02
C ALA A 51 5.90 6.66 25.81
N ASP A 52 5.51 7.81 25.26
CA ASP A 52 5.64 9.13 25.90
C ASP A 52 4.60 9.40 26.99
N GLY A 53 3.62 8.51 27.20
CA GLY A 53 2.51 8.71 28.14
C GLY A 53 1.47 9.75 27.68
N LYS A 54 1.48 10.13 26.40
CA LYS A 54 0.56 11.13 25.79
C LYS A 54 -0.70 10.49 25.18
N LEU A 55 -0.70 9.18 24.99
CA LEU A 55 -1.84 8.41 24.50
C LEU A 55 -2.23 7.37 25.54
N THR A 56 -3.53 7.17 25.76
CA THR A 56 -4.00 6.12 26.67
C THR A 56 -3.99 4.76 25.98
N TRP A 57 -3.92 3.71 26.79
CA TRP A 57 -3.96 2.35 26.32
C TRP A 57 -5.16 2.02 25.40
N PRO A 58 -6.42 2.30 25.77
CA PRO A 58 -7.56 1.99 24.91
C PRO A 58 -7.56 2.78 23.60
N ALA A 59 -7.05 4.01 23.62
CA ALA A 59 -6.93 4.84 22.42
C ALA A 59 -5.88 4.27 21.45
N LEU A 60 -4.76 3.77 21.97
CA LEU A 60 -3.76 3.08 21.14
C LEU A 60 -4.35 1.81 20.50
N THR A 61 -4.99 0.95 21.28
CA THR A 61 -5.54 -0.32 20.74
C THR A 61 -6.63 -0.06 19.71
N GLY A 62 -7.49 0.95 19.94
CA GLY A 62 -8.48 1.39 18.96
C GLY A 62 -7.85 1.87 17.65
N LEU A 63 -6.84 2.75 17.76
CA LEU A 63 -6.07 3.24 16.61
C LEU A 63 -5.45 2.09 15.81
N LEU A 64 -4.76 1.16 16.47
CA LEU A 64 -4.13 0.02 15.78
C LEU A 64 -5.17 -0.91 15.12
N GLY A 65 -6.34 -1.08 15.75
CA GLY A 65 -7.47 -1.80 15.17
C GLY A 65 -7.98 -1.15 13.88
N ASP A 66 -8.15 0.18 13.88
CA ASP A 66 -8.57 0.92 12.69
C ASP A 66 -7.50 0.90 11.60
N MET A 67 -6.22 1.08 11.94
CA MET A 67 -5.13 0.99 10.96
C MET A 67 -5.00 -0.41 10.34
N THR A 68 -5.31 -1.47 11.11
CA THR A 68 -5.37 -2.83 10.56
C THR A 68 -6.47 -2.94 9.48
N ARG A 69 -7.64 -2.34 9.72
CA ARG A 69 -8.74 -2.32 8.74
C ARG A 69 -8.35 -1.55 7.49
N ASP A 70 -7.80 -0.35 7.64
CA ASP A 70 -7.36 0.48 6.52
C ASP A 70 -6.33 -0.24 5.64
N LEU A 71 -5.40 -0.98 6.24
CA LEU A 71 -4.41 -1.77 5.50
C LEU A 71 -5.04 -2.94 4.74
N ARG A 72 -6.06 -3.59 5.29
CA ARG A 72 -6.82 -4.65 4.58
C ARG A 72 -7.68 -4.09 3.45
N ASP A 73 -8.22 -2.89 3.62
CA ASP A 73 -8.94 -2.18 2.57
C ASP A 73 -7.98 -1.75 1.44
N ALA A 74 -6.76 -1.33 1.79
CA ALA A 74 -5.69 -1.06 0.83
C ALA A 74 -5.27 -2.32 0.07
N GLU A 75 -5.11 -3.46 0.75
CA GLU A 75 -4.82 -4.77 0.14
C GLU A 75 -5.91 -5.15 -0.88
N THR A 76 -7.18 -5.01 -0.49
CA THR A 76 -8.33 -5.28 -1.35
C THR A 76 -8.35 -4.34 -2.56
N SER A 77 -8.03 -3.07 -2.35
CA SER A 77 -7.95 -2.06 -3.41
C SER A 77 -6.82 -2.35 -4.41
N ILE A 78 -5.66 -2.81 -3.94
CA ILE A 78 -4.56 -3.28 -4.80
C ILE A 78 -5.01 -4.50 -5.62
N ALA A 79 -5.65 -5.48 -4.99
CA ALA A 79 -6.15 -6.66 -5.68
C ALA A 79 -7.18 -6.33 -6.77
N ALA A 80 -8.03 -5.32 -6.54
CA ALA A 80 -8.98 -4.83 -7.53
C ALA A 80 -8.31 -4.03 -8.68
N SER A 81 -7.25 -3.30 -8.36
CA SER A 81 -6.55 -2.37 -9.28
C SER A 81 -5.44 -3.01 -10.09
N GLY A 82 -4.94 -4.19 -9.70
CA GLY A 82 -3.81 -4.87 -10.34
C GLY A 82 -4.04 -5.38 -11.76
N LYS A 83 -5.19 -5.11 -12.38
CA LYS A 83 -5.48 -5.53 -13.75
C LYS A 83 -4.63 -4.74 -14.74
N GLY A 84 -3.59 -5.37 -15.28
CA GLY A 84 -2.70 -4.78 -16.29
C GLY A 84 -1.44 -4.15 -15.73
N ALA A 85 -1.21 -4.21 -14.41
CA ALA A 85 0.10 -3.88 -13.84
C ALA A 85 1.14 -4.97 -14.19
N ASP A 86 2.42 -4.58 -14.24
CA ASP A 86 3.50 -5.56 -14.25
C ASP A 86 3.36 -6.52 -13.07
N HIS A 87 3.47 -7.83 -13.33
CA HIS A 87 3.16 -8.84 -12.33
C HIS A 87 4.14 -8.82 -11.14
N ALA A 88 5.39 -8.39 -11.35
CA ALA A 88 6.36 -8.26 -10.26
C ALA A 88 6.06 -7.03 -9.40
N VAL A 89 5.73 -5.89 -10.02
CA VAL A 89 5.34 -4.66 -9.30
C VAL A 89 4.04 -4.87 -8.50
N TYR A 90 3.06 -5.54 -9.11
CA TYR A 90 1.82 -5.91 -8.41
C TYR A 90 2.08 -6.81 -7.21
N ARG A 91 2.90 -7.86 -7.38
CA ARG A 91 3.20 -8.81 -6.31
C ARG A 91 3.89 -8.12 -5.13
N GLU A 92 4.88 -7.28 -5.42
CA GLU A 92 5.56 -6.51 -4.39
C GLU A 92 4.61 -5.57 -3.65
N ALA A 93 3.73 -4.86 -4.36
CA ALA A 93 2.75 -3.97 -3.73
C ALA A 93 1.83 -4.75 -2.77
N VAL A 94 1.37 -5.94 -3.18
CA VAL A 94 0.56 -6.82 -2.33
C VAL A 94 1.35 -7.31 -1.11
N GLU A 95 2.59 -7.78 -1.31
CA GLU A 95 3.46 -8.27 -0.23
C GLU A 95 3.76 -7.15 0.79
N ALA A 96 4.11 -5.95 0.33
CA ALA A 96 4.40 -4.81 1.19
C ALA A 96 3.20 -4.40 2.06
N VAL A 97 1.99 -4.36 1.49
CA VAL A 97 0.78 -4.02 2.25
C VAL A 97 0.37 -5.15 3.20
N ARG A 98 0.56 -6.42 2.81
CA ARG A 98 0.32 -7.56 3.70
C ARG A 98 1.25 -7.55 4.90
N ASP A 99 2.55 -7.35 4.68
CA ASP A 99 3.54 -7.28 5.75
C ASP A 99 3.21 -6.15 6.74
N ALA A 100 2.73 -5.01 6.22
CA ALA A 100 2.24 -3.91 7.05
C ALA A 100 0.99 -4.28 7.83
N ALA A 101 -0.01 -4.89 7.19
CA ALA A 101 -1.24 -5.32 7.85
C ALA A 101 -0.95 -6.32 8.98
N ASP A 102 -0.05 -7.27 8.74
CA ASP A 102 0.35 -8.28 9.71
C ASP A 102 1.17 -7.67 10.85
N ALA A 103 2.05 -6.70 10.57
CA ALA A 103 2.79 -5.98 11.60
C ALA A 103 1.87 -5.16 12.52
N VAL A 104 0.90 -4.42 11.96
CA VAL A 104 -0.08 -3.66 12.76
C VAL A 104 -1.00 -4.61 13.53
N ALA A 105 -1.48 -5.68 12.90
CA ALA A 105 -2.33 -6.68 13.57
C ALA A 105 -1.58 -7.39 14.72
N SER A 106 -0.30 -7.72 14.52
CA SER A 106 0.57 -8.30 15.55
C SER A 106 0.78 -7.33 16.71
N ALA A 107 1.02 -6.04 16.41
CA ALA A 107 1.12 -5.00 17.42
C ALA A 107 -0.19 -4.87 18.21
N HIS A 108 -1.33 -4.80 17.52
CA HIS A 108 -2.65 -4.73 18.14
C HIS A 108 -2.92 -5.94 19.04
N ALA A 109 -2.70 -7.16 18.55
CA ALA A 109 -2.95 -8.38 19.32
C ALA A 109 -2.03 -8.49 20.55
N THR A 110 -0.73 -8.24 20.35
CA THR A 110 0.27 -8.29 21.43
C THR A 110 -0.07 -7.28 22.50
N LEU A 111 -0.33 -6.04 22.07
CA LEU A 111 -0.63 -4.97 22.98
C LEU A 111 -1.94 -5.30 23.70
N SER A 112 -3.06 -5.52 23.02
CA SER A 112 -4.36 -5.83 23.65
C SER A 112 -4.33 -6.90 24.75
N GLN A 113 -3.39 -7.85 24.71
CA GLN A 113 -3.19 -8.87 25.75
C GLN A 113 -2.14 -8.48 26.80
N HIS A 114 -1.11 -7.73 26.40
CA HIS A 114 0.04 -7.38 27.23
C HIS A 114 0.39 -5.89 27.07
N PRO A 115 -0.18 -5.00 27.90
CA PRO A 115 0.14 -3.57 27.89
C PRO A 115 1.61 -3.24 28.10
N ASP A 116 2.30 -4.09 28.85
CA ASP A 116 3.71 -3.92 29.19
C ASP A 116 4.65 -4.54 28.12
N ALA A 117 4.10 -5.05 27.01
CA ALA A 117 4.88 -5.63 25.94
C ALA A 117 5.83 -4.61 25.29
N SER A 118 6.94 -5.09 24.76
CA SER A 118 7.97 -4.23 24.18
C SER A 118 7.47 -3.45 22.96
N ILE A 119 7.11 -2.17 23.16
CA ILE A 119 6.78 -1.21 22.10
C ILE A 119 7.92 -1.16 21.05
N GLY A 120 9.17 -1.26 21.50
CA GLY A 120 10.34 -1.24 20.62
C GLY A 120 10.36 -2.38 19.58
N ALA A 121 9.86 -3.57 19.92
CA ALA A 121 9.75 -4.67 18.96
C ALA A 121 8.69 -4.36 17.88
N GLN A 122 7.54 -3.84 18.29
CA GLN A 122 6.45 -3.47 17.38
C GLN A 122 6.86 -2.34 16.43
N LYS A 123 7.57 -1.33 16.95
CA LYS A 123 8.12 -0.24 16.13
C LYS A 123 9.10 -0.74 15.07
N ARG A 124 9.96 -1.71 15.37
CA ARG A 124 10.89 -2.28 14.38
C ARG A 124 10.15 -3.01 13.26
N ALA A 125 9.11 -3.78 13.60
CA ALA A 125 8.28 -4.45 12.60
C ALA A 125 7.59 -3.42 11.67
N LEU A 126 6.97 -2.38 12.24
CA LEU A 126 6.34 -1.31 11.46
C LEU A 126 7.34 -0.53 10.60
N SER A 127 8.54 -0.25 11.12
CA SER A 127 9.59 0.42 10.34
C SER A 127 10.07 -0.42 9.15
N SER A 128 10.18 -1.74 9.33
CA SER A 128 10.47 -2.67 8.23
C SER A 128 9.35 -2.63 7.18
N ALA A 129 8.09 -2.72 7.61
CA ALA A 129 6.94 -2.67 6.69
C ALA A 129 6.83 -1.34 5.95
N SER A 130 7.09 -0.21 6.62
CA SER A 130 7.17 1.12 5.98
C SER A 130 8.25 1.17 4.90
N THR A 131 9.40 0.53 5.13
CA THR A 131 10.49 0.46 4.15
C THR A 131 10.06 -0.34 2.91
N SER A 132 9.35 -1.46 3.11
CA SER A 132 8.78 -2.26 2.01
C SER A 132 7.74 -1.47 1.21
N ILE A 133 6.85 -0.71 1.87
CA ILE A 133 5.88 0.15 1.18
C ILE A 133 6.57 1.26 0.38
N ASP A 134 7.58 1.91 0.94
CA ASP A 134 8.33 2.97 0.26
C ASP A 134 9.06 2.42 -0.98
N ALA A 135 9.61 1.21 -0.90
CA ALA A 135 10.21 0.52 -2.05
C ALA A 135 9.17 0.22 -3.14
N ALA A 136 7.98 -0.29 -2.77
CA ALA A 136 6.90 -0.55 -3.71
C ALA A 136 6.40 0.75 -4.39
N LEU A 137 6.25 1.84 -3.62
CA LEU A 137 5.88 3.16 -4.15
C LEU A 137 6.91 3.70 -5.13
N HIS A 138 8.20 3.53 -4.83
CA HIS A 138 9.29 3.91 -5.73
C HIS A 138 9.18 3.17 -7.07
N ARG A 139 9.04 1.84 -7.04
CA ARG A 139 8.91 1.02 -8.26
C ARG A 139 7.66 1.34 -9.07
N VAL A 140 6.55 1.64 -8.41
CA VAL A 140 5.33 2.14 -9.08
C VAL A 140 5.57 3.49 -9.76
N GLY A 141 6.40 4.36 -9.18
CA GLY A 141 6.75 5.66 -9.77
C GLY A 141 7.74 5.58 -10.94
N GLU A 142 8.52 4.50 -11.04
CA GLU A 142 9.48 4.26 -12.13
C GLU A 142 8.88 3.52 -13.33
N SER A 143 7.71 2.91 -13.17
CA SER A 143 7.04 2.15 -14.23
C SER A 143 6.30 3.12 -15.18
N PRO A 144 6.71 3.21 -16.47
CA PRO A 144 6.20 4.19 -17.43
C PRO A 144 4.77 3.91 -17.93
#